data_AF-A0A829AG89-F1
#
_entry.id   AF-A0A829AG89-F1
#
_cell.length_a   1.000
_cell.length_b   1.000
_cell.length_c   1.000
_cell.angle_alpha   90.00
_cell.angle_beta   90.00
_cell.angle_gamma   90.00
#
_symmetry.space_group_name_H-M   'P 1'
#
loop_
_entity.id
_entity.type
_entity.pdbx_description
1 polymer ?
#
loop_
_entity_poly.entity_id
_entity_poly.type
_entity_poly.pdbx_seq_one_letter_code
_entity_poly.pdbx_strand_id
1 'polypeptide(L)'
;MFPETRLTRWTMEEVVTELMDFYERYFVYRFNEAMANHDHSFTRGEFLELTYDTDMDVHDVPEIDSPSFSSNVLSSLGITSTSIAIGSTSDDFSAFVDTKSGNWRFRALMVNWGDPYKIRLTRIGDERNLGNESIELRVQVYLSGPNASHRQHRLINFHSAAKSMGELGVEAKSGTHNLWEGDAVPDPSDYVTIDRSNVKWDLKTEWETPPRMDTIGTQNTRIKVTEDTSGRTTTVTVPITVQDRALQITGKAGPHSIYVSEAIPNPADYFEVRDPLGQTHQLEWLDADTSSVGTKTWRAKATAADGREATGSITMDILPQPELELKLKDVEDRHLGGNYPALSSSFREYIQEATMEGQRLNTADLEFVADESTEPDSSIVGEQALKLTVQTRHPVTGRMIK
;
A
#
# COMPACT_ATOMS: atom_id res chain seq x y z
N MET A 1 71.18 29.96 -9.49
CA MET A 1 70.88 29.40 -8.16
C MET A 1 69.47 28.86 -8.24
N PHE A 2 69.32 27.60 -8.64
CA PHE A 2 68.02 26.94 -8.65
C PHE A 2 67.72 26.48 -7.22
N PRO A 3 66.48 26.62 -6.72
CA PRO A 3 66.13 26.02 -5.46
C PRO A 3 66.06 24.50 -5.65
N GLU A 4 66.93 23.77 -4.94
CA GLU A 4 66.74 22.34 -4.69
C GLU A 4 65.34 22.16 -4.11
N THR A 5 64.42 21.65 -4.92
CA THR A 5 63.18 21.08 -4.43
C THR A 5 63.54 19.98 -3.46
N ARG A 6 63.08 20.10 -2.21
CA ARG A 6 63.08 19.02 -1.22
C ARG A 6 62.38 17.81 -1.85
N LEU A 7 63.14 16.92 -2.49
CA LEU A 7 62.82 15.51 -2.48
C LEU A 7 62.79 15.14 -1.01
N THR A 8 61.60 14.89 -0.46
CA THR A 8 61.44 14.36 0.88
C THR A 8 62.33 13.12 0.95
N ARG A 9 63.41 13.18 1.72
CA ARG A 9 64.35 12.06 1.81
C ARG A 9 63.69 11.00 2.70
N TRP A 10 62.99 10.07 2.06
CA TRP A 10 62.42 8.90 2.72
C TRP A 10 63.51 8.13 3.45
N THR A 11 63.24 7.79 4.70
CA THR A 11 64.07 6.90 5.51
C THR A 11 63.70 5.44 5.23
N MET A 12 64.60 4.50 5.58
CA MET A 12 64.31 3.07 5.47
C MET A 12 63.07 2.67 6.28
N GLU A 13 62.87 3.27 7.46
CA GLU A 13 61.72 2.99 8.33
C GLU A 13 60.39 3.47 7.72
N GLU A 14 60.37 4.67 7.13
CA GLU A 14 59.20 5.19 6.42
C GLU A 14 58.87 4.34 5.19
N VAL A 15 59.88 3.92 4.42
CA VAL A 15 59.68 3.02 3.26
C VAL A 15 59.14 1.66 3.70
N VAL A 16 59.68 1.06 4.76
CA VAL A 16 59.19 -0.22 5.28
C VAL A 16 57.75 -0.10 5.78
N THR A 17 57.40 0.99 6.44
CA THR A 17 56.03 1.24 6.91
C THR A 17 55.07 1.36 5.73
N GLU A 18 55.40 2.17 4.74
CA GLU A 18 54.60 2.33 3.52
C GLU A 18 54.46 1.01 2.74
N LEU A 19 55.53 0.21 2.64
CA LEU A 19 55.48 -1.12 2.03
C LEU A 19 54.52 -2.05 2.80
N MET A 20 54.60 -2.09 4.13
CA MET A 20 53.69 -2.91 4.94
C MET A 20 52.23 -2.53 4.71
N ASP A 21 51.94 -1.23 4.64
CA ASP A 21 50.58 -0.73 4.44
C ASP A 21 50.09 -0.98 3.00
N PHE A 22 50.98 -0.86 2.00
CA PHE A 22 50.70 -1.28 0.63
C PHE A 22 50.33 -2.76 0.56
N TYR A 23 51.11 -3.61 1.20
CA TYR A 23 50.90 -5.05 1.17
C TYR A 23 49.68 -5.51 1.96
N GLU A 24 49.32 -4.81 3.04
CA GLU A 24 48.02 -4.98 3.69
C GLU A 24 46.88 -4.74 2.70
N ARG A 25 46.89 -3.60 1.97
CA ARG A 25 45.90 -3.30 0.93
C ARG A 25 45.89 -4.35 -0.17
N TYR A 26 47.06 -4.83 -0.59
CA TYR A 26 47.20 -5.90 -1.57
C TYR A 26 46.49 -7.17 -1.12
N PHE A 27 46.76 -7.65 0.09
CA PHE A 27 46.10 -8.87 0.57
C PHE A 27 44.60 -8.68 0.80
N VAL A 28 44.17 -7.52 1.28
CA VAL A 28 42.73 -7.18 1.34
C VAL A 28 42.10 -7.29 -0.04
N TYR A 29 42.72 -6.72 -1.07
CA TYR A 29 42.25 -6.83 -2.45
C TYR A 29 42.19 -8.29 -2.92
N ARG A 30 43.27 -9.07 -2.76
CA ARG A 30 43.31 -10.47 -3.19
C ARG A 30 42.28 -11.34 -2.46
N PHE A 31 42.07 -11.14 -1.16
CA PHE A 31 41.01 -11.84 -0.43
C PHE A 31 39.61 -11.45 -0.91
N ASN A 32 39.36 -10.16 -1.14
CA ASN A 32 38.08 -9.70 -1.68
C ASN A 32 37.80 -10.29 -3.07
N GLU A 33 38.79 -10.28 -3.96
CA GLU A 33 38.73 -10.86 -5.30
C GLU A 33 38.42 -12.36 -5.23
N ALA A 34 39.16 -13.11 -4.41
CA ALA A 34 38.95 -14.55 -4.25
C ALA A 34 37.56 -14.85 -3.66
N MET A 35 37.09 -14.06 -2.70
CA MET A 35 35.73 -14.19 -2.17
C MET A 35 34.67 -13.87 -3.23
N ALA A 36 34.87 -12.86 -4.08
CA ALA A 36 33.90 -12.50 -5.12
C ALA A 36 33.82 -13.54 -6.24
N ASN A 37 34.96 -14.12 -6.62
CA ASN A 37 35.06 -15.07 -7.73
C ASN A 37 34.77 -16.53 -7.32
N HIS A 38 34.58 -16.80 -6.02
CA HIS A 38 34.29 -18.15 -5.54
C HIS A 38 32.80 -18.45 -5.53
N ASP A 39 32.44 -19.65 -6.03
CA ASP A 39 31.08 -20.18 -5.95
C ASP A 39 30.78 -20.70 -4.54
N HIS A 40 30.42 -19.78 -3.63
CA HIS A 40 30.21 -20.15 -2.23
C HIS A 40 29.09 -21.16 -2.00
N SER A 41 29.39 -22.23 -1.27
CA SER A 41 28.49 -23.29 -0.81
C SER A 41 28.06 -23.15 0.66
N PHE A 42 28.82 -22.39 1.47
CA PHE A 42 28.61 -22.23 2.93
C PHE A 42 28.67 -23.53 3.73
N THR A 43 29.24 -24.60 3.16
CA THR A 43 29.42 -25.87 3.84
C THR A 43 30.75 -25.91 4.59
N ARG A 44 30.80 -26.54 5.77
CA ARG A 44 32.09 -26.78 6.45
C ARG A 44 33.00 -27.63 5.56
N GLY A 45 34.24 -27.20 5.40
CA GLY A 45 35.20 -27.80 4.48
C GLY A 45 35.25 -27.17 3.09
N GLU A 46 34.34 -26.25 2.76
CA GLU A 46 34.51 -25.33 1.63
C GLU A 46 35.89 -24.69 1.71
N PHE A 47 36.60 -24.58 0.59
CA PHE A 47 37.88 -23.91 0.57
C PHE A 47 38.08 -23.11 -0.70
N LEU A 48 38.80 -22.01 -0.54
CA LEU A 48 39.29 -21.19 -1.62
C LEU A 48 40.82 -21.09 -1.50
N GLU A 49 41.48 -21.15 -2.66
CA GLU A 49 42.92 -21.07 -2.78
C GLU A 49 43.29 -19.80 -3.55
N LEU A 50 44.15 -18.98 -2.94
CA LEU A 50 44.70 -17.79 -3.56
C LEU A 50 46.15 -18.07 -3.91
N THR A 51 46.59 -17.62 -5.08
CA THR A 51 47.99 -17.68 -5.49
C THR A 51 48.51 -16.26 -5.68
N TYR A 52 49.67 -15.94 -5.11
CA TYR A 52 50.31 -14.64 -5.28
C TYR A 52 51.81 -14.80 -5.51
N ASP A 53 52.37 -13.87 -6.29
CA ASP A 53 53.81 -13.79 -6.51
C ASP A 53 54.48 -13.07 -5.35
N THR A 54 55.56 -13.64 -4.85
CA THR A 54 56.32 -13.02 -3.76
C THR A 54 57.18 -11.87 -4.24
N ASP A 55 57.69 -11.96 -5.47
CA ASP A 55 58.55 -10.96 -6.08
C ASP A 55 57.69 -10.10 -7.00
N MET A 56 57.15 -9.01 -6.45
CA MET A 56 56.37 -8.03 -7.22
C MET A 56 57.04 -6.67 -7.20
N ASP A 57 56.97 -5.95 -8.32
CA ASP A 57 57.23 -4.52 -8.31
C ASP A 57 55.98 -3.83 -7.77
N VAL A 58 56.12 -3.23 -6.58
CA VAL A 58 55.04 -2.55 -5.86
C VAL A 58 54.47 -1.35 -6.63
N HIS A 59 55.17 -0.84 -7.65
CA HIS A 59 54.67 0.23 -8.52
C HIS A 59 53.93 -0.29 -9.76
N ASP A 60 54.03 -1.58 -10.08
CA ASP A 60 53.40 -2.21 -11.25
C ASP A 60 52.21 -3.10 -10.88
N VAL A 61 51.56 -2.85 -9.74
CA VAL A 61 50.32 -3.52 -9.33
C VAL A 61 49.12 -2.61 -9.65
N PRO A 62 48.45 -2.75 -10.81
CA PRO A 62 47.43 -1.80 -11.25
C PRO A 62 46.13 -1.86 -10.44
N GLU A 63 45.90 -2.92 -9.68
CA GLU A 63 44.66 -3.16 -8.94
C GLU A 63 44.55 -2.36 -7.63
N ILE A 64 45.67 -1.84 -7.11
CA ILE A 64 45.72 -1.06 -5.88
C ILE A 64 46.61 0.18 -6.03
N ASP A 65 46.34 1.20 -5.22
CA ASP A 65 47.17 2.41 -5.21
C ASP A 65 48.63 2.07 -4.86
N SER A 66 49.53 2.49 -5.75
CA SER A 66 50.97 2.35 -5.58
C SER A 66 51.44 2.99 -4.27
N PRO A 67 52.58 2.56 -3.72
CA PRO A 67 53.19 3.21 -2.57
C PRO A 67 53.40 4.71 -2.81
N SER A 68 53.29 5.48 -1.73
CA SER A 68 53.39 6.95 -1.76
C SER A 68 54.80 7.46 -2.11
N PHE A 69 55.83 6.62 -1.99
CA PHE A 69 57.19 6.94 -2.45
C PHE A 69 57.36 6.65 -3.94
N SER A 70 58.24 7.36 -4.63
CA SER A 70 58.56 7.07 -6.03
C SER A 70 59.54 5.90 -6.16
N SER A 71 59.50 5.17 -7.29
CA SER A 71 60.33 3.97 -7.52
C SER A 71 61.84 4.18 -7.36
N ASN A 72 62.34 5.39 -7.62
CA ASN A 72 63.75 5.76 -7.41
C ASN A 72 64.18 5.84 -5.92
N VAL A 73 63.23 5.87 -4.98
CA VAL A 73 63.53 5.88 -3.54
C VAL A 73 64.15 4.56 -3.12
N LEU A 74 63.63 3.42 -3.61
CA LEU A 74 64.16 2.08 -3.31
C LEU A 74 65.63 1.96 -3.74
N SER A 75 65.95 2.37 -4.96
CA SER A 75 67.32 2.32 -5.47
C SER A 75 68.26 3.29 -4.74
N SER A 76 67.77 4.47 -4.33
CA SER A 76 68.55 5.42 -3.52
C SER A 76 68.91 4.90 -2.12
N LEU A 77 68.13 3.95 -1.61
CA LEU A 77 68.37 3.23 -0.35
C LEU A 77 69.14 1.90 -0.56
N GLY A 78 69.58 1.61 -1.79
CA GLY A 78 70.32 0.40 -2.13
C GLY A 78 69.46 -0.87 -2.20
N ILE A 79 68.13 -0.74 -2.32
CA ILE A 79 67.20 -1.86 -2.47
C ILE A 79 67.05 -2.17 -3.97
N THR A 80 67.32 -3.41 -4.38
CA THR A 80 67.21 -3.83 -5.78
C THR A 80 65.96 -4.65 -6.08
N SER A 81 65.30 -5.19 -5.06
CA SER A 81 64.01 -5.88 -5.15
C SER A 81 63.34 -5.95 -3.77
N THR A 82 62.01 -6.08 -3.78
CA THR A 82 61.19 -6.33 -2.59
C THR A 82 60.44 -7.64 -2.77
N SER A 83 60.42 -8.47 -1.72
CA SER A 83 59.62 -9.70 -1.71
C SER A 83 58.68 -9.73 -0.52
N ILE A 84 57.53 -10.39 -0.65
CA ILE A 84 56.55 -10.51 0.41
C ILE A 84 56.16 -11.96 0.76
N ALA A 85 55.93 -12.20 2.05
CA ALA A 85 55.22 -13.37 2.53
C ALA A 85 54.12 -12.97 3.55
N ILE A 86 52.96 -13.64 3.51
CA ILE A 86 51.94 -13.57 4.56
C ILE A 86 51.71 -14.95 5.20
N GLY A 87 51.63 -14.98 6.52
CA GLY A 87 51.53 -16.23 7.26
C GLY A 87 50.93 -16.06 8.65
N SER A 88 51.00 -17.14 9.43
CA SER A 88 50.55 -17.12 10.83
C SER A 88 51.31 -16.09 11.67
N THR A 89 50.67 -15.59 12.73
CA THR A 89 51.28 -14.80 13.79
C THR A 89 52.20 -15.61 14.70
N SER A 90 52.19 -16.95 14.58
CA SER A 90 53.11 -17.83 15.31
C SER A 90 54.48 -17.96 14.65
N ASP A 91 55.44 -18.54 15.36
CA ASP A 91 56.75 -18.85 14.81
C ASP A 91 56.68 -19.82 13.62
N ASP A 92 55.73 -20.76 13.64
CA ASP A 92 55.39 -21.58 12.46
C ASP A 92 54.57 -20.74 11.48
N PHE A 93 55.20 -20.36 10.36
CA PHE A 93 54.60 -19.58 9.29
C PHE A 93 53.34 -20.22 8.69
N SER A 94 53.27 -21.54 8.72
CA SER A 94 52.19 -22.33 8.14
C SER A 94 51.10 -22.72 9.15
N ALA A 95 51.21 -22.29 10.41
CA ALA A 95 50.21 -22.58 11.43
C ALA A 95 48.84 -21.98 11.08
N PHE A 96 47.79 -22.63 11.57
CA PHE A 96 46.42 -22.20 11.32
C PHE A 96 46.10 -20.90 12.07
N VAL A 97 45.35 -20.02 11.40
CA VAL A 97 44.78 -18.82 12.01
C VAL A 97 43.32 -18.72 11.59
N ASP A 98 42.42 -18.46 12.53
CA ASP A 98 41.00 -18.35 12.25
C ASP A 98 40.57 -16.88 12.15
N THR A 99 39.58 -16.59 11.30
CA THR A 99 38.94 -15.28 11.30
C THR A 99 38.23 -15.03 12.63
N LYS A 100 38.02 -13.76 12.99
CA LYS A 100 37.34 -13.38 14.24
C LYS A 100 35.89 -13.87 14.33
N SER A 101 35.22 -14.07 13.20
CA SER A 101 33.89 -14.72 13.13
C SER A 101 33.95 -16.24 13.32
N GLY A 102 35.15 -16.83 13.35
CA GLY A 102 35.32 -18.28 13.35
C GLY A 102 34.84 -18.98 12.07
N ASN A 103 34.51 -18.25 11.00
CA ASN A 103 34.02 -18.85 9.77
C ASN A 103 35.13 -19.49 8.94
N TRP A 104 36.30 -18.86 8.86
CA TRP A 104 37.37 -19.27 7.96
C TRP A 104 38.67 -19.54 8.70
N ARG A 105 39.36 -20.59 8.28
CA ARG A 105 40.70 -20.97 8.73
C ARG A 105 41.70 -20.73 7.62
N PHE A 106 42.64 -19.83 7.87
CA PHE A 106 43.78 -19.53 7.02
C PHE A 106 44.89 -20.57 7.20
N ARG A 107 45.55 -20.91 6.09
CA ARG A 107 46.82 -21.62 6.05
C ARG A 107 47.68 -21.09 4.90
N ALA A 108 48.91 -20.69 5.22
CA ALA A 108 49.94 -20.47 4.21
C ALA A 108 50.49 -21.82 3.73
N LEU A 109 50.49 -22.04 2.43
CA LEU A 109 51.00 -23.21 1.74
C LEU A 109 52.24 -22.79 0.95
N MET A 110 53.41 -22.86 1.60
CA MET A 110 54.70 -22.71 0.93
C MET A 110 55.13 -24.08 0.40
N VAL A 111 55.41 -24.19 -0.90
CA VAL A 111 55.89 -25.43 -1.51
C VAL A 111 57.42 -25.40 -1.60
N ASN A 112 58.01 -24.36 -2.20
CA ASN A 112 59.45 -24.06 -2.17
C ASN A 112 59.68 -22.54 -2.26
N TRP A 113 60.88 -22.09 -1.90
CA TRP A 113 61.33 -20.72 -2.20
C TRP A 113 61.44 -20.53 -3.73
N GLY A 114 60.70 -19.56 -4.27
CA GLY A 114 60.63 -19.25 -5.70
C GLY A 114 59.40 -19.81 -6.44
N ASP A 115 58.60 -20.67 -5.79
CA ASP A 115 57.27 -21.03 -6.30
C ASP A 115 56.24 -19.98 -5.86
N PRO A 116 55.16 -19.74 -6.65
CA PRO A 116 54.08 -18.85 -6.24
C PRO A 116 53.51 -19.28 -4.88
N TYR A 117 53.38 -18.33 -3.95
CA TYR A 117 52.84 -18.64 -2.64
C TYR A 117 51.35 -18.89 -2.74
N LYS A 118 50.90 -19.91 -2.01
CA LYS A 118 49.50 -20.28 -1.94
C LYS A 118 48.95 -20.00 -0.55
N ILE A 119 47.76 -19.45 -0.52
CA ILE A 119 46.97 -19.28 0.69
C ILE A 119 45.74 -20.15 0.53
N ARG A 120 45.37 -20.88 1.58
CA ARG A 120 44.09 -21.57 1.65
C ARG A 120 43.25 -20.98 2.78
N LEU A 121 42.05 -20.53 2.47
CA LEU A 121 41.00 -20.34 3.46
C LEU A 121 40.07 -21.55 3.41
N THR A 122 39.85 -22.21 4.54
CA THR A 122 38.90 -23.32 4.69
C THR A 122 37.78 -22.90 5.62
N ARG A 123 36.53 -23.04 5.21
CA ARG A 123 35.38 -22.77 6.06
C ARG A 123 35.31 -23.81 7.18
N ILE A 124 35.30 -23.34 8.41
CA ILE A 124 35.20 -24.16 9.64
C ILE A 124 33.96 -23.81 10.48
N GLY A 125 33.34 -22.66 10.22
CA GLY A 125 32.17 -22.16 10.93
C GLY A 125 30.99 -21.84 10.01
N ASP A 126 29.83 -21.65 10.65
CA ASP A 126 28.51 -21.43 10.08
C ASP A 126 27.86 -20.13 10.60
N GLU A 127 28.67 -19.20 11.11
CA GLU A 127 28.18 -17.90 11.57
C GLU A 127 27.72 -17.04 10.39
N ARG A 128 26.50 -16.48 10.51
CA ARG A 128 25.93 -15.55 9.52
C ARG A 128 26.62 -14.19 9.59
N ASN A 129 27.76 -14.07 8.93
CA ASN A 129 28.48 -12.81 8.80
C ASN A 129 28.11 -12.09 7.49
N LEU A 130 27.35 -11.01 7.59
CA LEU A 130 26.92 -10.18 6.44
C LEU A 130 27.88 -9.01 6.14
N GLY A 131 28.91 -8.82 6.98
CA GLY A 131 29.84 -7.70 6.89
C GLY A 131 31.20 -8.12 6.35
N ASN A 132 32.24 -7.77 7.11
CA ASN A 132 33.61 -8.14 6.78
C ASN A 132 34.07 -9.30 7.66
N GLU A 133 34.96 -10.12 7.12
CA GLU A 133 35.84 -10.99 7.88
C GLU A 133 37.07 -10.21 8.31
N SER A 134 37.62 -10.59 9.46
CA SER A 134 38.84 -10.00 10.01
C SER A 134 39.76 -11.10 10.49
N ILE A 135 41.04 -11.04 10.14
CA ILE A 135 42.06 -12.01 10.56
C ILE A 135 43.38 -11.30 10.84
N GLU A 136 44.03 -11.64 11.95
CA GLU A 136 45.36 -11.11 12.26
C GLU A 136 46.42 -12.03 11.66
N LEU A 137 47.25 -11.50 10.76
CA LEU A 137 48.28 -12.25 10.04
C LEU A 137 49.62 -11.55 10.18
N ARG A 138 50.71 -12.31 10.10
CA ARG A 138 52.05 -11.75 9.98
C ARG A 138 52.32 -11.42 8.51
N VAL A 139 52.56 -10.15 8.24
CA VAL A 139 53.10 -9.67 6.98
C VAL A 139 54.62 -9.55 7.10
N GLN A 140 55.35 -10.14 6.17
CA GLN A 140 56.81 -10.12 6.13
C GLN A 140 57.30 -9.57 4.80
N VAL A 141 58.12 -8.52 4.88
CA VAL A 141 58.76 -7.88 3.73
C VAL A 141 60.25 -8.16 3.77
N TYR A 142 60.78 -8.63 2.65
CA TYR A 142 62.20 -8.87 2.42
C TYR A 142 62.75 -7.83 1.44
N LEU A 143 63.88 -7.21 1.80
CA LEU A 143 64.57 -6.24 0.96
C LEU A 143 65.96 -6.78 0.59
N SER A 144 66.22 -6.98 -0.70
CA SER A 144 67.42 -7.67 -1.21
C SER A 144 68.74 -6.92 -1.03
N GLY A 145 68.69 -5.61 -0.71
CA GLY A 145 69.86 -4.78 -0.45
C GLY A 145 70.54 -5.09 0.89
N PRO A 146 70.26 -4.36 1.98
CA PRO A 146 70.88 -4.59 3.29
C PRO A 146 70.52 -5.95 3.95
N ASN A 147 69.94 -6.91 3.21
CA ASN A 147 69.40 -8.19 3.70
C ASN A 147 68.53 -8.01 4.95
N ALA A 148 67.59 -7.07 4.88
CA ALA A 148 66.69 -6.75 5.98
C ALA A 148 65.33 -7.46 5.78
N SER A 149 64.92 -8.20 6.81
CA SER A 149 63.59 -8.81 6.89
C SER A 149 62.79 -8.06 7.95
N HIS A 150 61.69 -7.45 7.54
CA HIS A 150 60.77 -6.74 8.43
C HIS A 150 59.49 -7.56 8.58
N ARG A 151 58.98 -7.67 9.80
CA ARG A 151 57.78 -8.44 10.13
C ARG A 151 56.86 -7.61 10.98
N GLN A 152 55.58 -7.55 10.62
CA GLN A 152 54.57 -6.90 11.44
C GLN A 152 53.29 -7.73 11.45
N HIS A 153 52.56 -7.69 12.56
CA HIS A 153 51.21 -8.25 12.61
C HIS A 153 50.24 -7.21 12.05
N ARG A 154 49.34 -7.67 11.19
CA ARG A 154 48.35 -6.85 10.50
C ARG A 154 46.98 -7.48 10.61
N LEU A 155 45.99 -6.64 10.88
CA LEU A 155 44.60 -7.06 10.87
C LEU A 155 44.04 -6.90 9.46
N ILE A 156 43.97 -8.00 8.72
CA ILE A 156 43.44 -8.01 7.37
C ILE A 156 41.91 -8.06 7.44
N ASN A 157 41.24 -7.04 6.88
CA ASN A 157 39.79 -6.93 6.83
C ASN A 157 39.31 -7.07 5.38
N PHE A 158 38.52 -8.10 5.10
CA PHE A 158 38.04 -8.42 3.76
C PHE A 158 36.55 -8.77 3.80
N HIS A 159 35.87 -8.81 2.67
CA HIS A 159 34.45 -9.10 2.59
C HIS A 159 34.15 -10.54 3.05
N SER A 160 33.06 -10.72 3.79
CA SER A 160 32.54 -12.06 4.03
C SER A 160 32.02 -12.67 2.74
N ALA A 161 31.87 -14.00 2.72
CA ALA A 161 31.26 -14.71 1.61
C ALA A 161 29.89 -14.13 1.23
N ALA A 162 29.03 -13.86 2.24
CA ALA A 162 27.70 -13.30 2.01
C ALA A 162 27.78 -11.88 1.42
N LYS A 163 28.70 -11.04 1.90
CA LYS A 163 28.90 -9.70 1.38
C LYS A 163 29.42 -9.73 -0.06
N SER A 164 30.35 -10.64 -0.39
CA SER A 164 30.92 -10.77 -1.73
C SER A 164 29.94 -11.26 -2.78
N MET A 165 28.88 -11.98 -2.38
CA MET A 165 27.80 -12.39 -3.28
C MET A 165 26.85 -11.24 -3.67
N GLY A 166 26.97 -10.07 -3.05
CA GLY A 166 26.13 -8.90 -3.33
C GLY A 166 24.70 -9.02 -2.79
N GLU A 167 23.90 -7.97 -3.01
CA GLU A 167 22.52 -7.87 -2.55
C GLU A 167 21.56 -8.74 -3.40
N LEU A 168 20.48 -9.21 -2.78
CA LEU A 168 19.42 -9.93 -3.50
C LEU A 168 18.64 -8.96 -4.40
N GLY A 169 18.45 -9.32 -5.67
CA GLY A 169 17.63 -8.52 -6.60
C GLY A 169 16.14 -8.70 -6.29
N VAL A 170 15.56 -7.82 -5.47
CA VAL A 170 14.14 -7.86 -5.10
C VAL A 170 13.49 -6.52 -5.39
N GLU A 171 12.37 -6.57 -6.10
CA GLU A 171 11.60 -5.39 -6.48
C GLU A 171 10.14 -5.57 -6.10
N ALA A 172 9.45 -4.45 -5.83
CA ALA A 172 8.00 -4.47 -5.65
C ALA A 172 7.34 -4.77 -7.00
N LYS A 173 6.32 -5.63 -7.01
CA LYS A 173 5.49 -5.82 -8.21
C LYS A 173 4.86 -4.49 -8.62
N SER A 174 4.85 -4.24 -9.92
CA SER A 174 4.23 -3.04 -10.50
C SER A 174 2.71 -3.07 -10.38
N GLY A 175 2.10 -1.89 -10.44
CA GLY A 175 0.65 -1.72 -10.36
C GLY A 175 0.16 -1.22 -9.00
N THR A 176 -1.16 -1.10 -8.88
CA THR A 176 -1.82 -0.66 -7.64
C THR A 176 -2.16 -1.87 -6.78
N HIS A 177 -1.75 -1.83 -5.52
CA HIS A 177 -2.05 -2.87 -4.53
C HIS A 177 -3.19 -2.40 -3.63
N ASN A 178 -4.40 -2.90 -3.88
CA ASN A 178 -5.59 -2.55 -3.10
C ASN A 178 -6.01 -3.76 -2.25
N LEU A 179 -6.34 -3.49 -0.98
CA LEU A 179 -6.91 -4.47 -0.05
C LEU A 179 -8.19 -3.90 0.57
N TRP A 180 -9.07 -4.76 1.06
CA TRP A 180 -10.26 -4.33 1.79
C TRP A 180 -10.02 -4.30 3.29
N GLU A 181 -10.62 -3.32 3.95
CA GLU A 181 -10.60 -3.22 5.40
C GLU A 181 -11.08 -4.51 6.08
N GLY A 182 -10.42 -4.92 7.14
CA GLY A 182 -10.80 -6.09 7.95
C GLY A 182 -10.57 -7.46 7.30
N ASP A 183 -10.03 -7.51 6.08
CA ASP A 183 -9.55 -8.77 5.49
C ASP A 183 -8.31 -9.27 6.23
N ALA A 184 -7.98 -10.56 6.03
CA ALA A 184 -6.75 -11.13 6.53
C ALA A 184 -5.52 -10.46 5.88
N VAL A 185 -4.44 -10.32 6.64
CA VAL A 185 -3.17 -9.82 6.10
C VAL A 185 -2.68 -10.80 5.02
N PRO A 186 -2.44 -10.34 3.78
CA PRO A 186 -2.04 -11.21 2.68
C PRO A 186 -0.59 -11.69 2.81
N ASP A 187 -0.21 -12.69 2.02
CA ASP A 187 1.16 -13.19 1.98
C ASP A 187 2.10 -12.15 1.32
N PRO A 188 3.22 -11.76 1.95
CA PRO A 188 4.13 -10.77 1.37
C PRO A 188 4.78 -11.21 0.05
N SER A 189 4.89 -12.53 -0.22
CA SER A 189 5.42 -13.03 -1.49
C SER A 189 4.55 -12.66 -2.69
N ASP A 190 3.27 -12.35 -2.48
CA ASP A 190 2.36 -11.91 -3.53
C ASP A 190 2.70 -10.50 -4.06
N TYR A 191 3.56 -9.74 -3.38
CA TYR A 191 3.85 -8.33 -3.70
C TYR A 191 5.25 -8.05 -4.23
N VAL A 192 6.10 -9.06 -4.34
CA VAL A 192 7.49 -8.89 -4.77
C VAL A 192 7.85 -9.76 -5.96
N THR A 193 8.75 -9.25 -6.80
CA THR A 193 9.43 -10.00 -7.85
C THR A 193 10.88 -10.17 -7.42
N ILE A 194 11.41 -11.37 -7.62
CA ILE A 194 12.77 -11.71 -7.19
C ILE A 194 13.56 -12.15 -8.43
N ASP A 195 14.66 -11.45 -8.70
CA ASP A 195 15.66 -11.92 -9.66
C ASP A 195 16.37 -13.15 -9.09
N ARG A 196 16.21 -14.27 -9.79
CA ARG A 196 16.80 -15.56 -9.39
C ARG A 196 18.25 -15.73 -9.85
N SER A 197 18.80 -14.79 -10.62
CA SER A 197 20.15 -14.89 -11.20
C SER A 197 21.26 -14.98 -10.14
N ASN A 198 21.07 -14.35 -8.97
CA ASN A 198 22.05 -14.32 -7.88
C ASN A 198 21.55 -15.02 -6.59
N VAL A 199 20.48 -15.81 -6.69
CA VAL A 199 19.88 -16.59 -5.61
C VAL A 199 20.34 -18.04 -5.74
N LYS A 200 20.89 -18.63 -4.66
CA LYS A 200 21.36 -20.01 -4.66
C LYS A 200 20.49 -20.95 -3.84
N TRP A 201 19.88 -20.43 -2.79
CA TRP A 201 19.12 -21.23 -1.83
C TRP A 201 17.70 -20.70 -1.64
N ASP A 202 16.97 -21.32 -0.72
CA ASP A 202 15.59 -20.98 -0.46
C ASP A 202 15.47 -19.60 0.15
N LEU A 203 14.40 -18.93 -0.25
CA LEU A 203 14.09 -17.58 0.19
C LEU A 203 12.89 -17.62 1.13
N LYS A 204 13.03 -16.87 2.23
CA LYS A 204 11.93 -16.56 3.14
C LYS A 204 11.52 -15.11 2.91
N THR A 205 10.25 -14.92 2.57
CA THR A 205 9.63 -13.59 2.42
C THR A 205 8.73 -13.34 3.63
N GLU A 206 8.89 -12.20 4.29
CA GLU A 206 8.10 -11.84 5.47
C GLU A 206 7.80 -10.34 5.52
N TRP A 207 6.69 -9.98 6.17
CA TRP A 207 6.40 -8.57 6.46
C TRP A 207 7.35 -8.06 7.54
N GLU A 208 8.16 -7.06 7.20
CA GLU A 208 8.87 -6.25 8.21
C GLU A 208 7.93 -5.18 8.77
N THR A 209 7.07 -4.61 7.92
CA THR A 209 6.00 -3.71 8.31
C THR A 209 4.74 -4.10 7.54
N PRO A 210 3.82 -4.87 8.14
CA PRO A 210 2.61 -5.35 7.47
C PRO A 210 1.61 -4.20 7.22
N PRO A 211 0.68 -4.37 6.25
CA PRO A 211 -0.44 -3.44 6.10
C PRO A 211 -1.34 -3.47 7.33
N ARG A 212 -1.80 -2.28 7.78
CA ARG A 212 -2.80 -2.17 8.85
C ARG A 212 -4.20 -2.22 8.25
N MET A 213 -4.83 -3.39 8.37
CA MET A 213 -6.12 -3.70 7.73
C MET A 213 -7.33 -2.96 8.35
N ASP A 214 -7.14 -2.23 9.45
CA ASP A 214 -8.13 -1.40 10.13
C ASP A 214 -7.96 0.11 9.84
N THR A 215 -7.00 0.47 8.99
CA THR A 215 -6.65 1.86 8.71
C THR A 215 -6.79 2.12 7.22
N ILE A 216 -7.88 2.78 6.83
CA ILE A 216 -8.15 3.14 5.42
C ILE A 216 -7.09 4.13 4.91
N GLY A 217 -6.68 3.95 3.64
CA GLY A 217 -5.75 4.82 2.93
C GLY A 217 -4.46 4.12 2.51
N THR A 218 -3.59 4.87 1.81
CA THR A 218 -2.30 4.37 1.34
C THR A 218 -1.28 4.31 2.47
N GLN A 219 -0.59 3.17 2.59
CA GLN A 219 0.40 2.87 3.60
C GLN A 219 1.68 2.36 2.93
N ASN A 220 2.84 2.83 3.40
CA ASN A 220 4.13 2.31 2.96
C ASN A 220 4.49 1.09 3.83
N THR A 221 4.22 -0.09 3.30
CA THR A 221 4.58 -1.37 3.92
C THR A 221 5.99 -1.78 3.56
N ARG A 222 6.60 -2.70 4.32
CA ARG A 222 7.96 -3.18 4.07
C ARG A 222 8.00 -4.69 4.11
N ILE A 223 8.62 -5.28 3.10
CA ILE A 223 8.80 -6.72 2.95
C ILE A 223 10.27 -7.02 3.02
N LYS A 224 10.63 -7.95 3.90
CA LYS A 224 11.99 -8.46 4.05
C LYS A 224 12.08 -9.82 3.37
N VAL A 225 13.07 -9.97 2.50
CA VAL A 225 13.44 -11.24 1.88
C VAL A 225 14.78 -11.67 2.46
N THR A 226 14.86 -12.91 2.93
CA THR A 226 16.06 -13.51 3.53
C THR A 226 16.40 -14.81 2.81
N GLU A 227 17.64 -14.96 2.37
CA GLU A 227 18.16 -16.24 1.88
C GLU A 227 18.64 -17.10 3.07
N ASP A 228 18.18 -18.35 3.13
CA ASP A 228 18.27 -19.20 4.31
C ASP A 228 19.71 -19.52 4.78
N THR A 229 20.60 -19.77 3.83
CA THR A 229 21.93 -20.34 4.05
C THR A 229 22.97 -19.23 4.18
N SER A 230 23.01 -18.31 3.22
CA SER A 230 23.91 -17.15 3.27
C SER A 230 23.50 -16.13 4.34
N GLY A 231 22.22 -16.11 4.71
CA GLY A 231 21.63 -15.11 5.60
C GLY A 231 21.48 -13.73 4.96
N ARG A 232 21.79 -13.56 3.66
CA ARG A 232 21.63 -12.28 2.95
C ARG A 232 20.19 -11.82 3.03
N THR A 233 20.01 -10.52 3.30
CA THR A 233 18.68 -9.91 3.41
C THR A 233 18.57 -8.69 2.52
N THR A 234 17.40 -8.49 1.95
CA THR A 234 17.02 -7.20 1.35
C THR A 234 15.61 -6.82 1.78
N THR A 235 15.33 -5.53 1.84
CA THR A 235 14.02 -5.01 2.22
C THR A 235 13.50 -4.08 1.14
N VAL A 236 12.27 -4.32 0.69
CA VAL A 236 11.58 -3.49 -0.30
C VAL A 236 10.36 -2.82 0.31
N THR A 237 10.12 -1.58 -0.08
CA THR A 237 8.93 -0.82 0.30
C THR A 237 7.84 -1.04 -0.74
N VAL A 238 6.64 -1.42 -0.30
CA VAL A 238 5.48 -1.60 -1.17
C VAL A 238 4.35 -0.68 -0.71
N PRO A 239 3.87 0.25 -1.56
CA PRO A 239 2.70 1.06 -1.24
C PRO A 239 1.43 0.20 -1.40
N ILE A 240 0.66 0.07 -0.32
CA ILE A 240 -0.62 -0.65 -0.30
C ILE A 240 -1.72 0.30 0.13
N THR A 241 -2.85 0.29 -0.58
CA THR A 241 -4.04 1.07 -0.23
C THR A 241 -5.11 0.17 0.38
N VAL A 242 -5.45 0.39 1.64
CA VAL A 242 -6.59 -0.27 2.28
C VAL A 242 -7.83 0.56 1.97
N GLN A 243 -8.84 -0.08 1.39
CA GLN A 243 -10.08 0.54 0.93
C GLN A 243 -11.20 0.29 1.92
N ASP A 244 -12.07 1.30 2.04
CA ASP A 244 -13.30 1.20 2.82
C ASP A 244 -14.21 0.12 2.23
N ARG A 245 -14.66 -0.80 3.08
CA ARG A 245 -15.58 -1.89 2.73
C ARG A 245 -17.03 -1.57 3.09
N ALA A 246 -17.30 -0.45 3.76
CA ALA A 246 -18.62 -0.14 4.29
C ALA A 246 -19.65 -0.03 3.15
N LEU A 247 -20.83 -0.62 3.38
CA LEU A 247 -21.97 -0.41 2.51
C LEU A 247 -22.40 1.06 2.61
N GLN A 248 -22.70 1.69 1.48
CA GLN A 248 -23.08 3.11 1.44
C GLN A 248 -24.51 3.24 0.95
N ILE A 249 -25.29 4.09 1.62
CA ILE A 249 -26.66 4.42 1.23
C ILE A 249 -26.83 5.93 1.25
N THR A 250 -27.32 6.48 0.14
CA THR A 250 -27.51 7.92 -0.04
C THR A 250 -28.94 8.19 -0.49
N GLY A 251 -29.61 9.17 0.13
CA GLY A 251 -30.93 9.62 -0.30
C GLY A 251 -30.84 10.36 -1.63
N LYS A 252 -31.72 10.02 -2.58
CA LYS A 252 -31.82 10.74 -3.86
C LYS A 252 -32.31 12.17 -3.62
N ALA A 253 -31.78 13.10 -4.40
CA ALA A 253 -32.18 14.50 -4.33
C ALA A 253 -33.55 14.72 -4.97
N GLY A 254 -34.31 15.67 -4.41
CA GLY A 254 -35.60 16.11 -4.95
C GLY A 254 -36.57 16.49 -3.84
N PRO A 255 -37.61 17.29 -4.14
CA PRO A 255 -38.75 17.36 -3.25
C PRO A 255 -39.43 15.98 -3.25
N HIS A 256 -39.44 15.32 -2.09
CA HIS A 256 -40.20 14.09 -1.91
C HIS A 256 -41.48 14.45 -1.19
N SER A 257 -42.62 14.16 -1.80
CA SER A 257 -43.93 14.37 -1.17
C SER A 257 -44.86 13.20 -1.41
N ILE A 258 -45.79 13.01 -0.49
CA ILE A 258 -46.81 11.96 -0.52
C ILE A 258 -48.06 12.42 0.21
N TYR A 259 -49.24 11.93 -0.15
CA TYR A 259 -50.46 12.31 0.57
C TYR A 259 -50.63 11.53 1.87
N VAL A 260 -51.28 12.18 2.85
CA VAL A 260 -51.60 11.56 4.13
C VAL A 260 -52.41 10.27 3.91
N SER A 261 -51.97 9.19 4.55
CA SER A 261 -52.52 7.83 4.46
C SER A 261 -52.44 7.16 3.08
N GLU A 262 -51.59 7.64 2.19
CA GLU A 262 -51.22 6.91 0.98
C GLU A 262 -50.32 5.71 1.32
N ALA A 263 -50.26 4.72 0.41
CA ALA A 263 -49.43 3.55 0.58
C ALA A 263 -47.94 3.91 0.58
N ILE A 264 -47.17 3.29 1.47
CA ILE A 264 -45.72 3.54 1.58
C ILE A 264 -45.04 3.03 0.29
N PRO A 265 -44.29 3.89 -0.43
CA PRO A 265 -43.65 3.53 -1.69
C PRO A 265 -42.42 2.64 -1.48
N ASN A 266 -41.81 2.14 -2.56
CA ASN A 266 -40.61 1.30 -2.47
C ASN A 266 -39.38 2.16 -2.11
N PRO A 267 -38.55 1.77 -1.11
CA PRO A 267 -37.37 2.56 -0.75
C PRO A 267 -36.33 2.67 -1.88
N ALA A 268 -36.31 1.73 -2.84
CA ALA A 268 -35.41 1.78 -4.00
C ALA A 268 -35.66 2.99 -4.91
N ASP A 269 -36.86 3.56 -4.86
CA ASP A 269 -37.19 4.78 -5.60
C ASP A 269 -36.53 6.02 -4.99
N TYR A 270 -36.16 5.97 -3.71
CA TYR A 270 -35.69 7.12 -2.92
C TYR A 270 -34.23 7.05 -2.49
N PHE A 271 -33.60 5.88 -2.54
CA PHE A 271 -32.20 5.70 -2.15
C PHE A 271 -31.36 5.09 -3.26
N GLU A 272 -30.09 5.46 -3.27
CA GLU A 272 -29.03 4.79 -4.02
C GLU A 272 -28.13 4.06 -3.05
N VAL A 273 -27.92 2.76 -3.29
CA VAL A 273 -27.05 1.92 -2.48
C VAL A 273 -25.82 1.57 -3.31
N ARG A 274 -24.64 1.88 -2.76
CA ARG A 274 -23.36 1.53 -3.35
C ARG A 274 -22.66 0.53 -2.46
N ASP A 275 -22.39 -0.65 -3.00
CA ASP A 275 -21.54 -1.65 -2.37
C ASP A 275 -20.14 -1.65 -3.01
N PRO A 276 -19.08 -1.26 -2.28
CA PRO A 276 -17.71 -1.37 -2.76
C PRO A 276 -17.32 -2.79 -3.23
N LEU A 277 -17.95 -3.83 -2.67
CA LEU A 277 -17.69 -5.23 -3.02
C LEU A 277 -18.56 -5.75 -4.16
N GLY A 278 -19.48 -4.94 -4.69
CA GLY A 278 -20.36 -5.30 -5.81
C GLY A 278 -21.36 -6.42 -5.51
N GLN A 279 -21.66 -6.69 -4.24
CA GLN A 279 -22.62 -7.73 -3.87
C GLN A 279 -24.07 -7.23 -4.02
N THR A 280 -24.99 -8.19 -4.08
CA THR A 280 -26.43 -7.92 -3.98
C THR A 280 -26.80 -7.46 -2.58
N HIS A 281 -27.78 -6.57 -2.47
CA HIS A 281 -28.27 -6.03 -1.21
C HIS A 281 -29.81 -6.03 -1.15
N GLN A 282 -30.35 -6.05 0.06
CA GLN A 282 -31.75 -5.77 0.35
C GLN A 282 -31.89 -4.34 0.87
N LEU A 283 -33.02 -3.70 0.59
CA LEU A 283 -33.33 -2.34 1.02
C LEU A 283 -34.74 -2.30 1.59
N GLU A 284 -34.88 -1.81 2.82
CA GLU A 284 -36.15 -1.74 3.55
C GLU A 284 -36.31 -0.42 4.30
N TRP A 285 -37.56 0.03 4.50
CA TRP A 285 -37.85 1.16 5.38
C TRP A 285 -37.66 0.74 6.84
N LEU A 286 -36.92 1.55 7.60
CA LEU A 286 -36.88 1.46 9.07
C LEU A 286 -38.06 2.23 9.69
N ASP A 287 -38.32 3.42 9.14
CA ASP A 287 -39.45 4.24 9.48
C ASP A 287 -40.00 4.93 8.23
N ALA A 288 -41.28 4.70 8.00
CA ALA A 288 -42.07 5.40 7.00
C ALA A 288 -43.50 5.45 7.55
N ASP A 289 -44.08 6.64 7.60
CA ASP A 289 -45.37 6.86 8.22
C ASP A 289 -46.12 7.98 7.52
N THR A 290 -47.22 7.63 6.86
CA THR A 290 -48.10 8.56 6.16
C THR A 290 -49.31 8.99 7.01
N SER A 291 -49.43 8.61 8.28
CA SER A 291 -50.64 8.80 9.08
C SER A 291 -50.99 10.25 9.43
N SER A 292 -50.04 11.18 9.34
CA SER A 292 -50.21 12.58 9.70
C SER A 292 -49.43 13.50 8.75
N VAL A 293 -50.02 14.67 8.49
CA VAL A 293 -49.46 15.71 7.62
C VAL A 293 -48.21 16.35 8.25
N GLY A 294 -47.33 16.86 7.38
CA GLY A 294 -46.11 17.56 7.75
C GLY A 294 -44.84 16.90 7.22
N THR A 295 -43.72 17.60 7.39
CA THR A 295 -42.40 17.14 6.97
C THR A 295 -41.86 16.10 7.96
N LYS A 296 -41.54 14.90 7.47
CA LYS A 296 -40.96 13.80 8.25
C LYS A 296 -39.62 13.37 7.69
N THR A 297 -38.75 12.88 8.55
CA THR A 297 -37.52 12.19 8.15
C THR A 297 -37.82 10.70 8.07
N TRP A 298 -37.62 10.10 6.90
CA TRP A 298 -37.75 8.66 6.69
C TRP A 298 -36.37 8.04 6.51
N ARG A 299 -36.16 6.88 7.12
CA ARG A 299 -34.90 6.14 7.10
C ARG A 299 -35.09 4.79 6.45
N ALA A 300 -34.11 4.41 5.64
CA ALA A 300 -34.03 3.10 5.04
C ALA A 300 -32.73 2.41 5.48
N LYS A 301 -32.79 1.09 5.58
CA LYS A 301 -31.66 0.22 5.88
C LYS A 301 -31.33 -0.62 4.65
N ALA A 302 -30.07 -0.59 4.25
CA ALA A 302 -29.52 -1.51 3.27
C ALA A 302 -28.75 -2.61 3.99
N THR A 303 -28.93 -3.85 3.56
CA THR A 303 -28.23 -5.04 4.08
C THR A 303 -27.62 -5.82 2.92
N ALA A 304 -26.30 -5.93 2.87
CA ALA A 304 -25.58 -6.70 1.86
C ALA A 304 -25.67 -8.22 2.14
N ALA A 305 -25.38 -9.04 1.14
CA ALA A 305 -25.42 -10.51 1.26
C ALA A 305 -24.47 -11.07 2.34
N ASP A 306 -23.36 -10.38 2.61
CA ASP A 306 -22.40 -10.72 3.67
C ASP A 306 -22.78 -10.19 5.08
N GLY A 307 -23.93 -9.53 5.21
CA GLY A 307 -24.45 -9.04 6.48
C GLY A 307 -23.97 -7.64 6.88
N ARG A 308 -23.19 -6.92 6.04
CA ARG A 308 -22.92 -5.49 6.25
C ARG A 308 -24.21 -4.69 6.13
N GLU A 309 -24.36 -3.69 7.00
CA GLU A 309 -25.56 -2.86 7.07
C GLU A 309 -25.21 -1.37 6.99
N ALA A 310 -26.10 -0.60 6.38
CA ALA A 310 -26.00 0.86 6.33
C ALA A 310 -27.38 1.49 6.42
N THR A 311 -27.47 2.70 6.98
CA THR A 311 -28.72 3.45 7.10
C THR A 311 -28.61 4.81 6.43
N GLY A 312 -29.62 5.16 5.65
CA GLY A 312 -29.74 6.45 4.98
C GLY A 312 -31.04 7.14 5.39
N SER A 313 -31.10 8.45 5.21
CA SER A 313 -32.31 9.24 5.49
C SER A 313 -32.66 10.18 4.35
N ILE A 314 -33.96 10.39 4.15
CA ILE A 314 -34.51 11.46 3.32
C ILE A 314 -35.53 12.27 4.10
N THR A 315 -35.84 13.46 3.60
CA THR A 315 -36.99 14.24 4.04
C THR A 315 -38.18 13.95 3.12
N MET A 316 -39.34 13.72 3.69
CA MET A 316 -40.61 13.44 3.00
C MET A 316 -41.68 14.40 3.51
N ASP A 317 -42.31 15.15 2.61
CA ASP A 317 -43.42 16.04 2.92
C ASP A 317 -44.76 15.32 2.78
N ILE A 318 -45.45 15.12 3.90
CA ILE A 318 -46.77 14.50 3.89
C ILE A 318 -47.82 15.58 3.74
N LEU A 319 -48.44 15.61 2.57
CA LEU A 319 -49.42 16.61 2.18
C LEU A 319 -50.81 16.24 2.72
N PRO A 320 -51.65 17.22 3.09
CA PRO A 320 -53.06 16.97 3.37
C PRO A 320 -53.73 16.34 2.16
N GLN A 321 -54.82 15.58 2.38
CA GLN A 321 -55.63 15.11 1.26
C GLN A 321 -56.04 16.31 0.40
N PRO A 322 -55.95 16.19 -0.93
CA PRO A 322 -56.38 17.27 -1.81
C PRO A 322 -57.88 17.52 -1.62
N GLU A 323 -58.29 18.78 -1.71
CA GLU A 323 -59.70 19.19 -1.63
C GLU A 323 -60.28 19.34 -3.04
N LEU A 324 -61.60 19.15 -3.16
CA LEU A 324 -62.32 19.45 -4.39
C LEU A 324 -62.74 20.92 -4.35
N GLU A 325 -62.18 21.73 -5.24
CA GLU A 325 -62.52 23.13 -5.37
C GLU A 325 -63.58 23.31 -6.45
N LEU A 326 -64.68 23.99 -6.09
CA LEU A 326 -65.79 24.26 -7.01
C LEU A 326 -65.92 25.76 -7.25
N LYS A 327 -65.93 26.15 -8.53
CA LYS A 327 -66.43 27.45 -8.96
C LYS A 327 -67.87 27.30 -9.40
N LEU A 328 -68.79 27.94 -8.68
CA LEU A 328 -70.22 27.87 -8.95
C LEU A 328 -70.67 28.98 -9.91
N LYS A 329 -71.77 28.75 -10.63
CA LYS A 329 -72.49 29.79 -11.37
C LYS A 329 -73.48 30.49 -10.45
N ASP A 330 -73.89 31.69 -10.85
CA ASP A 330 -74.99 32.41 -10.20
C ASP A 330 -76.28 31.57 -10.28
N VAL A 331 -77.02 31.54 -9.17
CA VAL A 331 -78.30 30.85 -9.08
C VAL A 331 -79.40 31.77 -9.58
N GLU A 332 -80.33 31.22 -10.36
CA GLU A 332 -81.48 31.94 -10.88
C GLU A 332 -82.49 32.35 -9.79
N ASP A 333 -83.18 33.49 -10.00
CA ASP A 333 -84.34 33.86 -9.20
C ASP A 333 -85.50 32.87 -9.45
N ARG A 334 -86.05 32.33 -8.36
CA ARG A 334 -87.15 31.37 -8.39
C ARG A 334 -88.47 32.01 -7.94
N HIS A 335 -89.56 31.63 -8.61
CA HIS A 335 -90.90 32.07 -8.30
C HIS A 335 -91.54 31.15 -7.25
N LEU A 336 -92.34 31.74 -6.36
CA LEU A 336 -93.11 31.01 -5.37
C LEU A 336 -94.06 29.99 -6.04
N GLY A 337 -94.04 28.75 -5.56
CA GLY A 337 -94.85 27.65 -6.10
C GLY A 337 -94.39 27.11 -7.45
N GLY A 338 -93.20 27.51 -7.93
CA GLY A 338 -92.60 26.98 -9.15
C GLY A 338 -92.13 25.53 -8.99
N ASN A 339 -92.10 24.80 -10.12
CA ASN A 339 -91.56 23.44 -10.17
C ASN A 339 -90.14 23.49 -10.76
N TYR A 340 -89.13 23.24 -9.92
CA TYR A 340 -87.71 23.32 -10.28
C TYR A 340 -87.06 21.94 -10.18
N PRO A 341 -86.12 21.57 -11.07
CA PRO A 341 -85.39 20.31 -10.97
C PRO A 341 -84.61 20.21 -9.66
N ALA A 342 -84.67 19.06 -9.00
CA ALA A 342 -83.90 18.77 -7.80
C ALA A 342 -82.39 18.79 -8.10
N LEU A 343 -81.57 19.25 -7.15
CA LEU A 343 -80.11 19.32 -7.29
C LEU A 343 -79.51 17.96 -7.61
N SER A 344 -80.05 16.88 -7.07
CA SER A 344 -79.62 15.51 -7.41
C SER A 344 -79.61 15.20 -8.91
N SER A 345 -80.47 15.89 -9.69
CA SER A 345 -80.58 15.74 -11.14
C SER A 345 -79.95 16.87 -11.95
N SER A 346 -79.74 18.05 -11.35
CA SER A 346 -79.32 19.27 -12.06
C SER A 346 -78.01 19.89 -11.54
N PHE A 347 -77.39 19.38 -10.48
CA PHE A 347 -76.25 20.03 -9.80
C PHE A 347 -75.10 20.42 -10.73
N ARG A 348 -74.84 19.63 -11.78
CA ARG A 348 -73.76 19.90 -12.75
C ARG A 348 -73.97 21.21 -13.50
N GLU A 349 -75.21 21.63 -13.67
CA GLU A 349 -75.55 22.89 -14.34
C GLU A 349 -75.06 24.10 -13.54
N TYR A 350 -74.99 23.96 -12.21
CA TYR A 350 -74.54 24.98 -11.27
C TYR A 350 -73.01 25.03 -11.08
N ILE A 351 -72.27 24.04 -11.60
CA ILE A 351 -70.81 24.00 -11.52
C ILE A 351 -70.21 24.62 -12.80
N GLN A 352 -69.48 25.72 -12.66
CA GLN A 352 -68.71 26.33 -13.75
C GLN A 352 -67.39 25.59 -13.98
N GLU A 353 -66.71 25.26 -12.89
CA GLU A 353 -65.41 24.59 -12.90
C GLU A 353 -65.26 23.78 -11.61
N ALA A 354 -64.65 22.61 -11.74
CA ALA A 354 -64.23 21.79 -10.62
C ALA A 354 -62.74 21.52 -10.80
N THR A 355 -61.96 21.79 -9.76
CA THR A 355 -60.51 21.59 -9.75
C THR A 355 -60.09 20.75 -8.56
N MET A 356 -59.05 19.95 -8.75
CA MET A 356 -58.38 19.21 -7.70
C MET A 356 -56.89 19.29 -7.99
N GLU A 357 -56.10 19.73 -7.01
CA GLU A 357 -54.65 19.99 -7.18
C GLU A 357 -54.34 20.99 -8.31
N GLY A 358 -55.24 21.95 -8.55
CA GLY A 358 -55.14 22.90 -9.67
C GLY A 358 -55.39 22.31 -11.06
N GLN A 359 -55.70 21.01 -11.17
CA GLN A 359 -56.11 20.39 -12.43
C GLN A 359 -57.63 20.40 -12.57
N ARG A 360 -58.12 20.75 -13.77
CA ARG A 360 -59.54 20.77 -14.08
C ARG A 360 -60.10 19.36 -14.20
N LEU A 361 -61.14 19.07 -13.43
CA LEU A 361 -61.88 17.82 -13.48
C LEU A 361 -62.99 17.86 -14.53
N ASN A 362 -63.34 16.69 -15.04
CA ASN A 362 -64.55 16.53 -15.82
C ASN A 362 -65.76 16.52 -14.86
N THR A 363 -66.69 17.44 -15.06
CA THR A 363 -67.89 17.55 -14.21
C THR A 363 -68.78 16.31 -14.28
N ALA A 364 -68.62 15.44 -15.27
CA ALA A 364 -69.30 14.15 -15.34
C ALA A 364 -68.85 13.17 -14.24
N ASP A 365 -67.63 13.31 -13.74
CA ASP A 365 -67.01 12.39 -12.77
C ASP A 365 -67.32 12.76 -11.30
N LEU A 366 -68.09 13.83 -11.10
CA LEU A 366 -68.57 14.26 -9.79
C LEU A 366 -69.83 13.49 -9.41
N GLU A 367 -70.00 13.15 -8.14
CA GLU A 367 -71.19 12.52 -7.58
C GLU A 367 -71.86 13.49 -6.61
N PHE A 368 -73.19 13.58 -6.64
CA PHE A 368 -73.94 14.43 -5.73
C PHE A 368 -74.08 13.78 -4.34
N VAL A 369 -73.86 14.55 -3.28
CA VAL A 369 -74.00 14.10 -1.89
C VAL A 369 -75.26 14.73 -1.30
N ALA A 370 -76.38 13.99 -1.36
CA ALA A 370 -77.69 14.48 -0.97
C ALA A 370 -77.77 14.89 0.51
N ASP A 371 -77.24 14.06 1.41
CA ASP A 371 -77.32 14.28 2.87
C ASP A 371 -76.54 15.51 3.36
N GLU A 372 -75.63 16.04 2.53
CA GLU A 372 -74.81 17.21 2.86
C GLU A 372 -75.20 18.46 2.05
N SER A 373 -76.15 18.31 1.12
CA SER A 373 -76.68 19.38 0.28
C SER A 373 -77.98 19.95 0.87
N THR A 374 -78.38 21.14 0.42
CA THR A 374 -79.61 21.80 0.88
C THR A 374 -80.25 22.52 -0.30
N GLU A 375 -81.52 22.20 -0.55
CA GLU A 375 -82.32 22.79 -1.61
C GLU A 375 -83.24 23.90 -1.05
N PRO A 376 -83.47 25.00 -1.79
CA PRO A 376 -84.45 26.00 -1.43
C PRO A 376 -85.89 25.46 -1.44
N ASP A 377 -86.71 25.85 -0.46
CA ASP A 377 -88.13 25.53 -0.40
C ASP A 377 -88.94 26.51 -1.26
N SER A 378 -89.47 26.01 -2.38
CA SER A 378 -90.24 26.83 -3.32
C SER A 378 -91.62 27.25 -2.79
N SER A 379 -92.01 26.84 -1.58
CA SER A 379 -93.24 27.29 -0.89
C SER A 379 -93.03 28.49 0.02
N ILE A 380 -91.79 28.94 0.22
CA ILE A 380 -91.41 30.03 1.13
C ILE A 380 -90.79 31.18 0.33
N VAL A 381 -91.24 32.41 0.61
CA VAL A 381 -90.67 33.63 0.00
C VAL A 381 -89.47 34.11 0.82
N GLY A 382 -88.40 34.53 0.15
CA GLY A 382 -87.24 35.16 0.77
C GLY A 382 -85.93 34.62 0.23
N GLU A 383 -84.82 35.21 0.69
CA GLU A 383 -83.49 34.68 0.43
C GLU A 383 -83.30 33.36 1.21
N GLN A 384 -82.93 32.30 0.49
CA GLN A 384 -82.76 30.97 1.05
C GLN A 384 -81.37 30.43 0.71
N ALA A 385 -80.77 29.72 1.66
CA ALA A 385 -79.46 29.10 1.46
C ALA A 385 -79.57 27.86 0.56
N LEU A 386 -78.79 27.86 -0.52
CA LEU A 386 -78.53 26.67 -1.33
C LEU A 386 -77.14 26.15 -0.98
N LYS A 387 -77.04 24.87 -0.61
CA LYS A 387 -75.76 24.20 -0.37
C LYS A 387 -75.61 23.05 -1.34
N LEU A 388 -74.57 23.08 -2.16
CA LEU A 388 -74.22 21.99 -3.06
C LEU A 388 -72.98 21.27 -2.53
N THR A 389 -73.10 19.96 -2.28
CA THR A 389 -71.97 19.10 -1.96
C THR A 389 -71.85 18.00 -3.01
N VAL A 390 -70.65 17.85 -3.54
CA VAL A 390 -70.29 16.79 -4.48
C VAL A 390 -69.08 16.05 -3.95
N GLN A 391 -68.82 14.87 -4.51
CA GLN A 391 -67.63 14.09 -4.23
C GLN A 391 -67.07 13.49 -5.51
N THR A 392 -65.79 13.17 -5.52
CA THR A 392 -65.18 12.40 -6.60
C THR A 392 -64.11 11.48 -6.05
N ARG A 393 -63.65 10.53 -6.86
CA ARG A 393 -62.57 9.63 -6.48
C ARG A 393 -61.23 10.21 -6.92
N HIS A 394 -60.31 10.39 -5.98
CA HIS A 394 -58.95 10.81 -6.30
C HIS A 394 -58.27 9.79 -7.22
N PRO A 395 -57.66 10.21 -8.34
CA PRO A 395 -57.12 9.28 -9.35
C PRO A 395 -55.92 8.49 -8.83
N VAL A 396 -55.11 9.07 -7.93
CA VAL A 396 -53.93 8.42 -7.33
C VAL A 396 -54.30 7.62 -6.08
N THR A 397 -54.81 8.29 -5.03
CA THR A 397 -55.13 7.64 -3.75
C THR A 397 -56.39 6.76 -3.76
N GLY A 398 -57.27 6.90 -4.75
CA GLY A 398 -58.53 6.14 -4.83
C GLY A 398 -59.56 6.50 -3.75
N ARG A 399 -59.29 7.49 -2.90
CA ARG A 399 -60.19 7.94 -1.83
C ARG A 399 -61.27 8.86 -2.37
N MET A 400 -62.41 8.90 -1.68
CA MET A 400 -63.45 9.89 -1.97
C MET A 400 -63.03 11.23 -1.39
N ILE A 401 -63.00 12.25 -2.24
CA ILE A 401 -62.72 13.65 -1.92
C ILE A 401 -64.00 14.43 -2.12
N LYS A 402 -64.27 15.39 -1.24
CA LYS A 402 -65.48 16.23 -1.23
C LYS A 402 -65.13 17.69 -1.44
#